data_AF-A0A353RIX6-F1
#
_entry.id   AF-A0A353RIX6-F1
#
_cell.length_a   1.000
_cell.length_b   1.000
_cell.length_c   1.000
_cell.angle_alpha   90.00
_cell.angle_beta   90.00
_cell.angle_gamma   90.00
#
_symmetry.space_group_name_H-M   'P 1'
#
loop_
_entity.id
_entity.type
_entity.pdbx_description
1 polymer ?
#
loop_
_entity_poly.entity_id
_entity_poly.type
_entity_poly.pdbx_seq_one_letter_code
_entity_poly.pdbx_strand_id
1 'polypeptide(L)'
;MRSFAIVVDEQLMDSCRASINKYAASVQADGLTTHIVVDRWKIPDSIRTRLHQLYLHDQLEGAVFIGDIPVPMIRDAQHLATAFKMDQRRAWDRSSIPSDRFYDDFDLRFEYLKQDSLQSLLHYYSLTAEGAQSVESEIYTARIKPPKYEGKSRFELIDAFLEKAVREKATARQISQITYFAGNGY
;
A
#
# COMPACT_ATOMS: atom_id res chain seq x y z
N MET A 1 -16.00 -16.96 1.77
CA MET A 1 -16.25 -15.51 1.73
C MET A 1 -14.88 -14.87 1.71
N ARG A 2 -14.59 -14.01 0.74
CA ARG A 2 -13.25 -13.42 0.58
C ARG A 2 -13.01 -12.37 1.66
N SER A 3 -11.75 -12.07 1.95
CA SER A 3 -11.39 -11.10 2.98
C SER A 3 -10.57 -9.93 2.45
N PHE A 4 -10.52 -8.85 3.23
CA PHE A 4 -9.83 -7.62 2.89
C PHE A 4 -9.09 -7.07 4.11
N ALA A 5 -7.80 -6.76 3.95
CA ALA A 5 -6.98 -6.23 5.05
C ALA A 5 -6.90 -4.70 5.00
N ILE A 6 -7.05 -4.07 6.16
CA ILE A 6 -6.84 -2.64 6.35
C ILE A 6 -5.64 -2.51 7.28
N VAL A 7 -4.48 -2.21 6.71
CA VAL A 7 -3.22 -2.07 7.45
C VAL A 7 -3.02 -0.59 7.78
N VAL A 8 -2.87 -0.26 9.06
CA VAL A 8 -2.82 1.14 9.52
C VAL A 8 -1.76 1.33 10.61
N ASP A 9 -1.08 2.48 10.63
CA ASP A 9 -0.14 2.81 11.70
C ASP A 9 -0.86 3.09 13.02
N GLU A 10 -0.19 2.80 14.13
CA GLU A 10 -0.76 2.89 15.49
C GLU A 10 -1.36 4.27 15.81
N GLN A 11 -0.66 5.34 15.47
CA GLN A 11 -1.12 6.71 15.79
C GLN A 11 -2.40 7.07 15.02
N LEU A 12 -2.51 6.63 13.75
CA LEU A 12 -3.74 6.79 12.98
C LEU A 12 -4.86 5.92 13.52
N MET A 13 -4.57 4.68 13.92
CA MET A 13 -5.59 3.82 14.52
C MET A 13 -6.16 4.45 15.80
N ASP A 14 -5.33 5.12 16.59
CA ASP A 14 -5.77 5.78 17.82
C ASP A 14 -6.55 7.07 17.54
N SER A 15 -6.11 7.86 16.57
CA SER A 15 -6.71 9.18 16.28
C SER A 15 -7.95 9.10 15.37
N CYS A 16 -7.97 8.14 14.44
CA CYS A 16 -8.96 8.03 13.36
C CYS A 16 -9.80 6.75 13.45
N ARG A 17 -9.86 6.11 14.63
CA ARG A 17 -10.55 4.82 14.87
C ARG A 17 -11.96 4.77 14.27
N ALA A 18 -12.73 5.83 14.46
CA ALA A 18 -14.12 5.89 14.02
C ALA A 18 -14.24 5.84 12.48
N SER A 19 -13.44 6.64 11.76
CA SER A 19 -13.49 6.67 10.29
C SER A 19 -12.92 5.39 9.67
N ILE A 20 -11.87 4.81 10.28
CA ILE A 20 -11.31 3.50 9.88
C ILE A 20 -12.36 2.40 10.05
N ASN A 21 -13.06 2.35 11.19
CA ASN A 21 -14.11 1.35 11.43
C ASN A 21 -15.30 1.52 10.47
N LYS A 22 -15.71 2.76 10.16
CA LYS A 22 -16.74 3.01 9.14
C LYS A 22 -16.30 2.56 7.75
N TYR A 23 -15.04 2.83 7.40
CA TYR A 23 -14.48 2.37 6.13
C TYR A 23 -14.47 0.84 6.07
N ALA A 24 -14.02 0.15 7.14
CA ALA A 24 -14.10 -1.30 7.25
C ALA A 24 -15.54 -1.82 7.09
N ALA A 25 -16.51 -1.25 7.81
CA ALA A 25 -17.91 -1.62 7.68
C ALA A 25 -18.45 -1.42 6.25
N SER A 26 -18.01 -0.36 5.56
CA SER A 26 -18.38 -0.13 4.16
C SER A 26 -17.81 -1.16 3.20
N VAL A 27 -16.65 -1.75 3.50
CA VAL A 27 -16.07 -2.86 2.73
C VAL A 27 -16.78 -4.17 3.07
N GLN A 28 -17.15 -4.39 4.33
CA GLN A 28 -17.97 -5.54 4.73
C GLN A 28 -19.33 -5.57 4.06
N ALA A 29 -19.94 -4.40 3.84
CA ALA A 29 -21.20 -4.28 3.11
C ALA A 29 -21.12 -4.78 1.64
N ASP A 30 -19.92 -4.83 1.05
CA ASP A 30 -19.68 -5.40 -0.30
C ASP A 30 -19.46 -6.92 -0.27
N GLY A 31 -19.54 -7.56 0.90
CA GLY A 31 -19.39 -9.01 1.05
C GLY A 31 -17.97 -9.50 1.33
N LEU A 32 -17.07 -8.62 1.79
CA LEU A 32 -15.70 -8.98 2.19
C LEU A 32 -15.53 -8.98 3.71
N THR A 33 -14.96 -10.04 4.29
CA THR A 33 -14.57 -10.02 5.71
C THR A 33 -13.41 -9.05 5.90
N THR A 34 -13.55 -8.01 6.72
CA THR A 34 -12.45 -7.06 6.95
C THR A 34 -11.56 -7.43 8.13
N HIS A 35 -10.25 -7.35 7.94
CA HIS A 35 -9.24 -7.47 8.99
C HIS A 35 -8.53 -6.12 9.19
N ILE A 36 -8.70 -5.49 10.34
CA ILE A 36 -7.89 -4.31 10.70
C ILE A 36 -6.58 -4.79 11.32
N VAL A 37 -5.48 -4.49 10.65
CA VAL A 37 -4.11 -4.83 11.07
C VAL A 37 -3.40 -3.55 11.50
N VAL A 38 -3.15 -3.41 12.80
CA VAL A 38 -2.38 -2.27 13.32
C VAL A 38 -0.91 -2.59 13.20
N ASP A 39 -0.19 -1.87 12.34
CA ASP A 39 1.26 -2.02 12.20
C ASP A 39 1.98 -1.43 13.42
N ARG A 40 2.47 -2.34 14.27
CA ARG A 40 3.33 -2.03 15.41
C ARG A 40 4.79 -2.39 15.14
N TRP A 41 5.07 -3.10 14.05
CA TRP A 41 6.41 -3.57 13.71
C TRP A 41 7.20 -2.49 13.01
N LYS A 42 6.55 -1.73 12.12
CA LYS A 42 7.19 -0.74 11.24
C LYS A 42 8.28 -1.38 10.38
N ILE A 43 8.09 -2.65 10.02
CA ILE A 43 9.00 -3.46 9.21
C ILE A 43 8.16 -4.12 8.11
N PRO A 44 8.51 -3.95 6.82
CA PRO A 44 7.77 -4.53 5.71
C PRO A 44 7.57 -6.05 5.81
N ASP A 45 8.60 -6.80 6.20
CA ASP A 45 8.55 -8.26 6.28
C ASP A 45 7.45 -8.77 7.23
N SER A 46 7.23 -8.08 8.35
CA SER A 46 6.17 -8.42 9.30
C SER A 46 4.78 -8.21 8.70
N ILE A 47 4.59 -7.13 7.93
CA ILE A 47 3.33 -6.86 7.23
C ILE A 47 3.12 -7.90 6.12
N ARG A 48 4.13 -8.16 5.27
CA ARG A 48 4.08 -9.17 4.20
C ARG A 48 3.75 -10.55 4.77
N THR A 49 4.41 -10.94 5.87
CA THR A 49 4.13 -12.21 6.57
C THR A 49 2.69 -12.27 7.04
N ARG A 50 2.17 -11.19 7.64
CA ARG A 50 0.79 -11.14 8.11
C ARG A 50 -0.22 -11.22 6.96
N LEU A 51 0.04 -10.53 5.84
CA LEU A 51 -0.81 -10.60 4.65
C LEU A 51 -0.80 -12.00 4.03
N HIS A 52 0.37 -12.63 3.93
CA HIS A 52 0.49 -13.99 3.41
C HIS A 52 -0.27 -15.01 4.28
N GLN A 53 -0.24 -14.86 5.61
CA GLN A 53 -1.06 -15.68 6.52
C GLN A 53 -2.56 -15.51 6.26
N LEU A 54 -3.03 -14.28 6.10
CA LEU A 54 -4.43 -14.00 5.77
C LEU A 54 -4.81 -14.56 4.38
N TYR A 55 -3.89 -14.52 3.42
CA TYR A 55 -4.09 -15.13 2.11
C TYR A 55 -4.29 -16.66 2.21
N LEU A 56 -3.40 -17.35 2.94
CA LEU A 56 -3.45 -18.80 3.08
C LEU A 56 -4.66 -19.31 3.88
N HIS A 57 -5.14 -18.52 4.86
CA HIS A 57 -6.12 -19.00 5.84
C HIS A 57 -7.48 -18.32 5.76
N ASP A 58 -7.53 -17.06 5.31
CA ASP A 58 -8.72 -16.21 5.36
C ASP A 58 -9.19 -15.75 3.97
N GLN A 59 -8.70 -16.36 2.88
CA GLN A 59 -9.07 -16.01 1.50
C GLN A 59 -8.89 -14.51 1.21
N LEU A 60 -7.76 -13.95 1.63
CA LEU A 60 -7.44 -12.53 1.40
C LEU A 60 -7.46 -12.23 -0.09
N GLU A 61 -8.28 -11.26 -0.48
CA GLU A 61 -8.44 -10.79 -1.86
C GLU A 61 -7.64 -9.51 -2.12
N GLY A 62 -7.53 -8.66 -1.10
CA GLY A 62 -6.84 -7.40 -1.21
C GLY A 62 -6.48 -6.75 0.12
N ALA A 63 -5.66 -5.72 0.06
CA ALA A 63 -5.31 -4.91 1.21
C ALA A 63 -5.21 -3.42 0.89
N VAL A 64 -5.42 -2.57 1.89
CA VAL A 64 -5.11 -1.13 1.81
C VAL A 64 -4.16 -0.73 2.94
N PHE A 65 -3.13 0.04 2.58
CA PHE A 65 -2.18 0.64 3.51
C PHE A 65 -2.59 2.08 3.81
N ILE A 66 -2.91 2.39 5.08
CA ILE A 66 -3.37 3.71 5.50
C ILE A 66 -2.32 4.37 6.38
N GLY A 67 -1.80 5.51 5.90
CA GLY A 67 -0.83 6.32 6.62
C GLY A 67 0.63 5.93 6.41
N ASP A 68 1.39 5.95 7.51
CA ASP A 68 2.84 5.78 7.52
C ASP A 68 3.24 4.31 7.62
N ILE A 69 2.72 3.52 6.67
CA ILE A 69 3.13 2.13 6.47
C ILE A 69 4.48 2.11 5.71
N PRO A 70 5.47 1.29 6.15
CA PRO A 70 6.75 1.14 5.47
C PRO A 70 6.63 0.93 3.95
N VAL A 71 7.59 1.49 3.22
CA VAL A 71 7.66 1.48 1.75
C VAL A 71 8.90 0.68 1.34
N PRO A 72 8.70 -0.51 0.75
CA PRO A 72 9.77 -1.29 0.16
C PRO A 72 10.33 -0.58 -1.07
N MET A 73 11.64 -0.35 -1.04
CA MET A 73 12.44 0.28 -2.09
C MET A 73 13.27 -0.82 -2.76
N ILE A 74 12.80 -1.30 -3.91
CA ILE A 74 13.30 -2.51 -4.55
C ILE A 74 14.45 -2.21 -5.50
N ARG A 75 15.56 -2.91 -5.32
CA ARG A 75 16.72 -2.96 -6.19
C ARG A 75 16.69 -4.26 -6.98
N ASP A 76 17.45 -4.28 -8.07
CA ASP A 76 17.61 -5.44 -8.97
C ASP A 76 16.32 -5.93 -9.62
N ALA A 77 15.28 -5.08 -9.62
CA ALA A 77 13.98 -5.33 -10.23
C ALA A 77 13.68 -4.38 -11.39
N GLN A 78 14.68 -3.64 -11.91
CA GLN A 78 14.45 -2.66 -12.98
C GLN A 78 13.90 -3.30 -14.24
N HIS A 79 14.18 -4.57 -14.53
CA HIS A 79 13.58 -5.32 -15.63
C HIS A 79 12.06 -5.46 -15.50
N LEU A 80 11.52 -5.45 -14.27
CA LEU A 80 10.08 -5.50 -14.00
C LEU A 80 9.37 -4.15 -14.17
N ALA A 81 10.10 -3.04 -14.31
CA ALA A 81 9.55 -1.71 -14.54
C ALA A 81 9.55 -1.33 -16.02
N THR A 82 8.52 -0.61 -16.48
CA THR A 82 8.43 -0.14 -17.88
C THR A 82 9.33 1.07 -18.14
N ALA A 83 9.27 2.10 -17.31
CA ALA A 83 9.99 3.36 -17.53
C ALA A 83 11.18 3.59 -16.59
N PHE A 84 11.27 2.87 -15.47
CA PHE A 84 12.26 3.12 -14.43
C PHE A 84 13.49 2.23 -14.61
N LYS A 85 14.47 2.71 -15.40
CA LYS A 85 15.75 2.03 -15.68
C LYS A 85 16.94 2.81 -15.13
N MET A 86 16.84 3.25 -13.87
CA MET A 86 17.88 4.09 -13.24
C MET A 86 19.14 3.28 -12.92
N ASP A 87 20.30 3.88 -13.15
CA ASP A 87 21.59 3.31 -12.73
C ASP A 87 21.65 3.21 -11.20
N GLN A 88 21.82 1.99 -10.72
CA GLN A 88 21.85 1.62 -9.32
C GLN A 88 23.09 2.09 -8.54
N ARG A 89 24.13 2.59 -9.23
CA ARG A 89 25.27 3.27 -8.60
C ARG A 89 24.90 4.63 -8.01
N ARG A 90 23.75 5.19 -8.39
CA ARG A 90 23.20 6.45 -7.85
C ARG A 90 22.62 6.23 -6.45
N ALA A 91 22.37 7.35 -5.76
CA ALA A 91 21.72 7.36 -4.45
C ALA A 91 20.45 6.48 -4.45
N TRP A 92 20.30 5.67 -3.39
CA TRP A 92 19.35 4.55 -3.37
C TRP A 92 17.90 5.02 -3.41
N ASP A 93 17.60 6.17 -2.82
CA ASP A 93 16.31 6.86 -2.86
C ASP A 93 15.88 7.22 -4.29
N ARG A 94 16.83 7.36 -5.22
CA ARG A 94 16.59 7.75 -6.62
C ARG A 94 16.79 6.62 -7.63
N SER A 95 17.35 5.49 -7.19
CA SER A 95 17.69 4.35 -8.07
C SER A 95 16.96 3.06 -7.73
N SER A 96 16.24 3.02 -6.61
CA SER A 96 15.38 1.91 -6.20
C SER A 96 13.92 2.21 -6.56
N ILE A 97 13.14 1.16 -6.79
CA ILE A 97 11.73 1.25 -7.18
C ILE A 97 10.86 1.14 -5.93
N PRO A 98 10.13 2.18 -5.50
CA PRO A 98 9.11 2.02 -4.46
C PRO A 98 8.00 1.10 -4.99
N SER A 99 7.73 -0.01 -4.31
CA SER A 99 6.77 -1.00 -4.84
C SER A 99 6.02 -1.75 -3.75
N ASP A 100 4.69 -1.61 -3.77
CA ASP A 100 3.79 -2.45 -2.98
C ASP A 100 3.65 -3.87 -3.58
N ARG A 101 4.29 -4.18 -4.73
CA ARG A 101 4.45 -5.57 -5.21
C ARG A 101 5.16 -6.46 -4.18
N PHE A 102 6.01 -5.86 -3.35
CA PHE A 102 6.58 -6.52 -2.18
C PHE A 102 5.51 -7.02 -1.19
N TYR A 103 4.32 -6.45 -1.13
CA TYR A 103 3.28 -6.90 -0.21
C TYR A 103 2.23 -7.81 -0.86
N ASP A 104 2.15 -7.79 -2.19
CA ASP A 104 1.00 -8.34 -2.92
C ASP A 104 1.32 -9.46 -3.92
N ASP A 105 2.60 -9.69 -4.18
CA ASP A 105 3.12 -10.81 -4.96
C ASP A 105 4.03 -11.66 -4.07
N PHE A 106 3.52 -12.80 -3.62
CA PHE A 106 4.15 -13.71 -2.66
C PHE A 106 5.23 -14.59 -3.30
N ASP A 107 5.24 -14.70 -4.62
CA ASP A 107 6.23 -15.46 -5.40
C ASP A 107 7.54 -14.69 -5.64
N LEU A 108 7.51 -13.35 -5.59
CA LEU A 108 8.73 -12.54 -5.55
C LEU A 108 9.52 -12.79 -4.27
N ARG A 109 10.85 -12.93 -4.40
CA ARG A 109 11.77 -13.12 -3.27
C ARG A 109 12.74 -11.97 -3.16
N PHE A 110 12.99 -11.55 -1.92
CA PHE A 110 13.75 -10.36 -1.63
C PHE A 110 14.79 -10.64 -0.55
N GLU A 111 15.98 -10.06 -0.71
CA GLU A 111 16.99 -9.95 0.33
C GLU A 111 16.90 -8.55 0.97
N TYR A 112 16.79 -8.50 2.29
CA TYR A 112 16.81 -7.22 3.01
C TYR A 112 18.22 -6.62 3.03
N LEU A 113 18.32 -5.34 2.69
CA LEU A 113 19.61 -4.65 2.62
C LEU A 113 19.80 -3.71 3.81
N LYS A 114 18.89 -2.75 3.99
CA LYS A 114 18.93 -1.76 5.08
C LYS A 114 17.67 -0.90 5.14
N GLN A 115 17.46 -0.24 6.26
CA GLN A 115 16.53 0.89 6.38
C GLN A 115 17.24 2.18 5.95
N ASP A 116 16.50 3.12 5.36
CA ASP A 116 17.04 4.45 5.06
C ASP A 116 17.32 5.24 6.35
N SER A 117 18.46 5.92 6.39
CA SER A 117 18.89 6.66 7.59
C SER A 117 18.24 8.03 7.75
N LEU A 118 17.66 8.59 6.68
CA LEU A 118 17.01 9.91 6.69
C LEU A 118 15.49 9.78 6.61
N GLN A 119 15.00 8.76 5.91
CA GLN A 119 13.58 8.50 5.70
C GLN A 119 13.20 7.14 6.28
N SER A 120 12.91 7.08 7.58
CA SER A 120 12.66 5.83 8.30
C SER A 120 11.55 4.92 7.72
N LEU A 121 10.66 5.45 6.87
CA LEU A 121 9.66 4.62 6.18
C LEU A 121 10.23 3.84 5.00
N LEU A 122 11.40 4.19 4.49
CA LEU A 122 12.00 3.52 3.33
C LEU A 122 12.87 2.35 3.79
N HIS A 123 12.59 1.17 3.25
CA HIS A 123 13.33 -0.05 3.51
C HIS A 123 13.81 -0.62 2.19
N TYR A 124 15.11 -0.86 2.07
CA TYR A 124 15.71 -1.30 0.82
C TYR A 124 15.87 -2.80 0.78
N TYR A 125 15.51 -3.37 -0.37
CA TYR A 125 15.59 -4.78 -0.66
C TYR A 125 16.22 -5.00 -2.04
N SER A 126 16.89 -6.13 -2.25
CA SER A 126 17.28 -6.62 -3.58
C SER A 126 16.31 -7.73 -3.99
N LEU A 127 15.78 -7.67 -5.21
CA LEU A 127 15.06 -8.79 -5.81
C LEU A 127 16.06 -9.92 -6.10
N THR A 128 15.80 -11.11 -5.56
CA THR A 128 16.70 -12.25 -5.71
C THR A 128 16.37 -13.05 -6.96
N ALA A 129 17.33 -13.86 -7.43
CA ALA A 129 17.14 -14.72 -8.61
C ALA A 129 16.32 -15.99 -8.31
N GLU A 130 16.16 -16.36 -7.04
CA GLU A 130 15.48 -17.57 -6.60
C GLU A 130 13.94 -17.44 -6.55
N GLY A 131 13.41 -16.22 -6.70
CA GLY A 131 11.98 -15.94 -6.76
C GLY A 131 11.47 -15.75 -8.20
N ALA A 132 10.19 -15.44 -8.33
CA ALA A 132 9.60 -15.09 -9.62
C ALA A 132 10.34 -13.90 -10.26
N GLN A 133 10.40 -13.90 -11.59
CA GLN A 133 10.99 -12.85 -12.42
C GLN A 133 9.94 -12.18 -13.32
N SER A 134 8.67 -12.35 -12.97
CA SER A 134 7.49 -11.68 -13.50
C SER A 134 6.66 -11.16 -12.32
N VAL A 135 5.78 -10.21 -12.58
CA VAL A 135 4.84 -9.69 -11.57
C VAL A 135 3.49 -10.34 -11.79
N GLU A 136 3.03 -11.11 -10.80
CA GLU A 136 1.77 -11.85 -10.81
C GLU A 136 1.13 -11.81 -9.40
N SER A 137 0.70 -10.61 -8.98
CA SER A 137 0.13 -10.40 -7.64
C SER A 137 -1.04 -11.33 -7.30
N GLU A 138 -0.99 -12.00 -6.15
CA GLU A 138 -2.08 -12.84 -5.65
C GLU A 138 -3.22 -12.04 -5.03
N ILE A 139 -2.92 -10.84 -4.52
CA ILE A 139 -3.90 -9.92 -3.95
C ILE A 139 -3.77 -8.53 -4.59
N TYR A 140 -4.84 -7.74 -4.63
CA TYR A 140 -4.71 -6.33 -5.00
C TYR A 140 -4.34 -5.47 -3.80
N THR A 141 -3.48 -4.48 -4.01
CA THR A 141 -3.15 -3.49 -2.97
C THR A 141 -3.38 -2.07 -3.41
N ALA A 142 -3.66 -1.22 -2.42
CA ALA A 142 -3.74 0.22 -2.57
C ALA A 142 -3.14 0.93 -1.36
N ARG A 143 -2.81 2.22 -1.51
CA ARG A 143 -2.25 3.03 -0.43
C ARG A 143 -2.98 4.36 -0.30
N ILE A 144 -3.42 4.67 0.91
CA ILE A 144 -4.00 5.96 1.30
C ILE A 144 -2.96 6.67 2.16
N LYS A 145 -2.20 7.58 1.53
CA LYS A 145 -1.19 8.39 2.22
C LYS A 145 -1.58 9.87 2.14
N PRO A 146 -1.68 10.59 3.27
CA PRO A 146 -2.07 11.98 3.24
C PRO A 146 -0.92 12.84 2.68
N PRO A 147 -1.21 13.83 1.82
CA PRO A 147 -0.20 14.81 1.44
C PRO A 147 0.16 15.70 2.63
N LYS A 148 1.31 16.37 2.56
CA LYS A 148 1.57 17.51 3.46
C LYS A 148 0.69 18.67 3.01
N TYR A 149 -0.20 19.13 3.89
CA TYR A 149 -1.10 20.25 3.61
C TYR A 149 -1.02 21.25 4.77
N GLU A 150 -0.75 22.51 4.46
CA GLU A 150 -0.61 23.54 5.49
C GLU A 150 -1.91 23.73 6.28
N GLY A 151 -1.79 23.81 7.60
CA GLY A 151 -2.93 24.00 8.50
C GLY A 151 -3.82 22.77 8.71
N LYS A 152 -3.47 21.60 8.17
CA LYS A 152 -4.18 20.34 8.46
C LYS A 152 -3.22 19.25 8.91
N SER A 153 -3.59 18.55 9.98
CA SER A 153 -2.90 17.36 10.41
C SER A 153 -3.16 16.19 9.45
N ARG A 154 -2.24 15.21 9.47
CA ARG A 154 -2.43 13.96 8.71
C ARG A 154 -3.70 13.20 9.13
N PHE A 155 -4.08 13.30 10.41
CA PHE A 155 -5.28 12.68 10.97
C PHE A 155 -6.55 13.28 10.34
N GLU A 156 -6.66 14.61 10.32
CA GLU A 156 -7.80 15.31 9.71
C GLU A 156 -7.95 15.00 8.22
N LEU A 157 -6.84 14.91 7.49
CA LEU A 157 -6.86 14.57 6.07
C LEU A 157 -7.33 13.14 5.83
N ILE A 158 -6.88 12.18 6.64
CA ILE A 158 -7.30 10.78 6.53
C ILE A 158 -8.76 10.61 6.92
N ASP A 159 -9.20 11.19 8.04
CA ASP A 159 -10.61 11.16 8.44
C ASP A 159 -11.51 11.72 7.34
N ALA A 160 -11.18 12.90 6.82
CA ALA A 160 -11.95 13.52 5.75
C ALA A 160 -12.00 12.66 4.48
N PHE A 161 -10.89 11.99 4.13
CA PHE A 161 -10.84 11.09 2.99
C PHE A 161 -11.70 9.84 3.21
N LEU A 162 -11.57 9.17 4.36
CA LEU A 162 -12.31 7.93 4.66
C LEU A 162 -13.82 8.19 4.77
N GLU A 163 -14.24 9.26 5.45
CA GLU A 163 -15.66 9.65 5.52
C GLU A 163 -16.22 9.98 4.13
N LYS A 164 -15.42 10.65 3.28
CA LYS A 164 -15.81 10.88 1.88
C LYS A 164 -15.94 9.55 1.14
N ALA A 165 -14.97 8.64 1.23
CA ALA A 165 -14.99 7.36 0.54
C ALA A 165 -16.23 6.54 0.94
N VAL A 166 -16.55 6.45 2.23
CA VAL A 166 -17.75 5.77 2.74
C VAL A 166 -19.03 6.39 2.19
N ARG A 167 -19.15 7.73 2.24
CA ARG A 167 -20.33 8.45 1.75
C ARG A 167 -20.54 8.27 0.25
N GLU A 168 -19.48 8.42 -0.54
CA GLU A 168 -19.55 8.29 -2.00
C GLU A 168 -19.88 6.84 -2.39
N LYS A 169 -19.33 5.85 -1.69
CA LYS A 169 -19.64 4.43 -1.91
C LYS A 169 -21.11 4.10 -1.64
N ALA A 170 -21.71 4.69 -0.60
CA ALA A 170 -23.13 4.51 -0.29
C ALA A 170 -24.07 5.17 -1.32
N THR A 171 -23.56 6.03 -2.19
CA THR A 171 -24.37 6.77 -3.15
C THR A 171 -24.27 6.13 -4.53
N ALA A 172 -25.39 5.67 -5.10
CA ALA A 172 -25.46 5.18 -6.48
C ALA A 172 -25.40 6.34 -7.49
N ARG A 173 -24.27 7.04 -7.59
CA ARG A 173 -24.05 8.11 -8.58
C ARG A 173 -23.67 7.51 -9.93
N GLN A 174 -24.31 7.98 -10.99
CA GLN A 174 -23.87 7.68 -12.36
C GLN A 174 -22.73 8.63 -12.76
N ILE A 175 -21.74 8.11 -13.46
CA ILE A 175 -20.68 8.93 -14.06
C ILE A 175 -21.32 9.74 -15.19
N SER A 176 -21.34 11.07 -15.05
CA SER A 176 -21.92 11.98 -16.04
C SER A 176 -20.89 12.84 -16.76
N GLN A 177 -19.69 13.00 -16.18
CA GLN A 177 -18.60 13.81 -16.73
C GLN A 177 -17.28 13.07 -16.54
N ILE A 178 -16.50 12.99 -17.62
CA ILE A 178 -15.16 12.40 -17.62
C ILE A 178 -14.22 13.43 -18.24
N THR A 179 -13.14 13.75 -17.55
CA THR A 179 -12.06 14.60 -18.07
C THR A 179 -10.91 13.70 -18.52
N TYR A 180 -10.43 13.88 -19.74
CA TYR A 180 -9.28 13.18 -20.30
C TYR A 180 -8.19 14.18 -20.70
N PHE A 181 -6.93 13.87 -20.39
CA PHE A 181 -5.78 14.68 -20.75
C PHE A 181 -4.65 13.75 -21.22
N ALA A 182 -4.23 13.87 -22.48
CA ALA A 182 -3.21 13.01 -23.09
C ALA A 182 -1.77 13.51 -22.89
N GLY A 183 -1.58 14.73 -22.37
CA GLY A 183 -0.26 15.39 -22.32
C GLY A 183 0.37 15.58 -23.71
N ASN A 184 1.54 16.22 -23.75
CA ASN A 184 2.43 16.17 -24.91
C ASN A 184 3.58 15.22 -24.56
N GLY A 185 3.80 14.19 -25.37
CA GLY A 185 4.99 13.34 -25.26
C GLY A 185 6.21 14.13 -25.69
N TYR A 186 7.21 14.25 -24.81
CA TYR A 186 8.54 14.79 -25.12
C TYR A 186 9.53 13.63 -25.24
#